data_AF-A0A950U3D0-F1
#
_entry.id   AF-A0A950U3D0-F1
#
_cell.length_a   1.000
_cell.length_b   1.000
_cell.length_c   1.000
_cell.angle_alpha   90.00
_cell.angle_beta   90.00
_cell.angle_gamma   90.00
#
_symmetry.space_group_name_H-M   'P 1'
#
loop_
_entity.id
_entity.type
_entity.pdbx_description
1 polymer ?
#
loop_
_entity_poly.entity_id
_entity_poly.type
_entity_poly.pdbx_seq_one_letter_code
_entity_poly.pdbx_strand_id
1 'polypeptide(L)'
;MSRVVIAPATRLDRDELVRSNRDSRAYHEPWVEPFVDDAGFDAWLMGPLTGPQVRLVAREIESGRITGVVNLLEIVGGTFSSPRYLKIFGEWRDHERWARLSDDPPAP
;
A
#
# COMPACT_ATOMS: atom_id res chain seq x y z
N MET A 1 16.14 12.21 -3.13
CA MET A 1 15.06 11.23 -2.90
C MET A 1 15.64 9.85 -3.12
N SER A 2 15.55 8.96 -2.13
CA SER A 2 15.99 7.57 -2.29
C SER A 2 14.98 6.80 -3.15
N ARG A 3 15.48 5.87 -3.97
CA ARG A 3 14.64 5.02 -4.81
C ARG A 3 14.23 3.80 -4.02
N VAL A 4 13.00 3.35 -4.25
CA VAL A 4 12.45 2.14 -3.62
C VAL A 4 12.03 1.10 -4.66
N VAL A 5 12.05 -0.16 -4.26
CA VAL A 5 11.37 -1.26 -4.95
C VAL A 5 10.16 -1.67 -4.12
N ILE A 6 9.04 -1.91 -4.79
CA ILE A 6 7.81 -2.40 -4.18
C ILE A 6 7.64 -3.89 -4.52
N ALA A 7 7.43 -4.72 -3.51
CA ALA A 7 7.28 -6.17 -3.65
C ALA A 7 6.21 -6.71 -2.68
N PRO A 8 5.62 -7.89 -2.93
CA PRO A 8 4.74 -8.55 -1.97
C PRO A 8 5.39 -8.71 -0.60
N ALA A 9 4.64 -8.39 0.45
CA ALA A 9 5.05 -8.65 1.81
C ALA A 9 5.15 -10.17 2.06
N THR A 10 6.17 -10.59 2.79
CA THR A 10 6.40 -11.98 3.16
C THR A 10 6.59 -12.13 4.66
N ARG A 11 6.53 -13.37 5.16
CA ARG A 11 6.80 -13.66 6.57
C ARG A 11 8.22 -13.26 7.02
N LEU A 12 9.17 -13.16 6.09
CA LEU A 12 10.54 -12.74 6.39
C LEU A 12 10.64 -11.25 6.76
N ASP A 13 9.59 -10.47 6.48
CA ASP A 13 9.56 -9.03 6.72
C ASP A 13 9.14 -8.69 8.16
N ARG A 14 8.69 -9.70 8.93
CA ARG A 14 8.05 -9.56 10.25
C ARG A 14 8.87 -8.69 11.21
N ASP A 15 10.08 -9.12 11.51
CA ASP A 15 10.89 -8.50 12.57
C ASP A 15 11.17 -7.02 12.27
N GLU A 16 11.46 -6.73 11.00
CA GLU A 16 11.72 -5.36 10.55
C GLU A 16 10.44 -4.51 10.59
N LEU A 17 9.31 -5.03 10.11
CA LEU A 17 8.04 -4.30 10.13
C LEU A 17 7.50 -4.05 11.53
N VAL A 18 7.57 -5.04 12.42
CA VAL A 18 7.14 -4.90 13.82
C VAL A 18 7.98 -3.83 14.51
N ARG A 19 9.31 -3.83 14.32
CA ARG A 19 10.18 -2.80 14.85
C ARG A 19 9.87 -1.42 14.26
N SER A 20 9.79 -1.30 12.93
CA SER A 20 9.50 -0.03 12.27
C SER A 20 8.13 0.54 12.65
N ASN A 21 7.12 -0.29 12.86
CA ASN A 21 5.80 0.16 13.33
C ASN A 21 5.82 0.63 14.78
N ARG A 22 6.57 -0.04 15.68
CA ARG A 22 6.79 0.45 17.05
C ARG A 22 7.45 1.83 17.03
N ASP A 23 8.51 1.99 16.24
CA ASP A 23 9.28 3.23 16.16
C ASP A 23 8.49 4.37 15.50
N SER A 24 7.54 4.03 14.60
CA SER A 24 6.75 5.01 13.86
C SER A 24 5.35 5.25 14.41
N ARG A 25 4.92 4.58 15.49
CA ARG A 25 3.54 4.64 16.02
C ARG A 25 3.01 6.06 16.17
N ALA A 26 3.80 6.96 16.76
CA ALA A 26 3.41 8.35 16.99
C ALA A 26 3.10 9.15 15.72
N TYR A 27 3.64 8.74 14.55
CA TYR A 27 3.33 9.38 13.27
C TYR A 27 1.97 8.95 12.68
N HIS A 28 1.43 7.82 13.14
CA HIS A 28 0.16 7.26 12.65
C HIS A 28 -1.04 7.71 13.47
N GLU A 29 -0.82 8.18 14.70
CA GLU A 29 -1.89 8.60 15.60
C GLU A 29 -2.56 9.92 15.15
N PRO A 30 -3.89 10.08 15.35
CA PRO A 30 -4.85 9.09 15.86
C PRO A 30 -5.48 8.21 14.76
N TRP A 31 -4.97 8.30 13.54
CA TRP A 31 -5.67 7.82 12.33
C TRP A 31 -5.57 6.32 12.12
N VAL A 32 -4.42 5.73 12.46
CA VAL A 32 -4.15 4.30 12.27
C VAL A 32 -3.40 3.76 13.47
N GLU A 33 -3.83 2.61 13.98
CA GLU A 33 -3.06 1.83 14.94
C GLU A 33 -2.30 0.71 14.20
N PRO A 34 -0.97 0.83 14.02
CA PRO A 34 -0.21 -0.20 13.34
C PRO A 34 -0.03 -1.44 14.23
N PHE A 35 0.21 -2.60 13.63
CA PHE A 35 0.61 -3.78 14.40
C PHE A 35 1.99 -3.56 15.01
N VAL A 36 2.17 -3.98 16.27
CA VAL A 36 3.41 -3.80 17.03
C VAL A 36 3.91 -5.11 17.64
N ASP A 37 3.34 -6.23 17.23
CA ASP A 37 3.74 -7.56 17.66
C ASP A 37 3.51 -8.60 16.55
N ASP A 38 3.96 -9.81 16.82
CA ASP A 38 3.91 -10.91 15.87
C ASP A 38 2.48 -11.34 15.53
N ALA A 39 1.58 -11.31 16.52
CA ALA A 39 0.18 -11.66 16.33
C ALA A 39 -0.53 -10.65 15.42
N GLY A 40 -0.29 -9.36 15.64
CA GLY A 40 -0.78 -8.27 14.81
C GLY A 40 -0.19 -8.31 13.40
N PHE A 41 1.09 -8.65 13.24
CA PHE A 41 1.68 -8.87 11.92
C PHE A 41 1.01 -10.03 11.19
N ASP A 42 0.76 -11.15 11.88
CA ASP A 42 0.10 -12.32 11.26
C ASP A 42 -1.35 -12.02 10.90
N ALA A 43 -2.09 -11.31 11.76
CA ALA A 43 -3.42 -10.82 11.45
C ALA A 43 -3.38 -9.84 10.26
N TRP A 44 -2.39 -8.94 10.21
CA TRP A 44 -2.23 -8.05 9.09
C TRP A 44 -1.91 -8.81 7.81
N LEU A 45 -0.95 -9.74 7.78
CA LEU A 45 -0.49 -10.42 6.56
C LEU A 45 -1.43 -11.52 6.06
N MET A 46 -2.03 -12.28 6.99
CA MET A 46 -2.80 -13.49 6.69
C MET A 46 -4.27 -13.40 7.13
N GLY A 47 -4.68 -12.30 7.74
CA GLY A 47 -6.03 -12.13 8.26
C GLY A 47 -7.10 -12.25 7.18
N PRO A 48 -8.29 -12.76 7.55
CA PRO A 48 -9.41 -12.92 6.63
C PRO A 48 -9.91 -11.55 6.20
N LEU A 49 -10.09 -11.37 4.90
CA LEU A 49 -10.58 -10.11 4.33
C LEU A 49 -11.65 -10.38 3.28
N THR A 50 -12.56 -9.42 3.16
CA THR A 50 -13.74 -9.50 2.29
C THR A 50 -13.39 -9.06 0.87
N GLY A 51 -12.43 -9.72 0.23
CA GLY A 51 -12.14 -9.51 -1.20
C GLY A 51 -10.69 -9.71 -1.63
N PRO A 52 -10.40 -9.59 -2.94
CA PRO A 52 -9.04 -9.66 -3.48
C PRO A 52 -8.19 -8.47 -3.03
N GLN A 53 -6.92 -8.72 -2.75
CA GLN A 53 -6.00 -7.72 -2.24
C GLN A 53 -4.54 -8.10 -2.41
N VAL A 54 -3.66 -7.11 -2.26
CA VAL A 54 -2.22 -7.29 -2.21
C VAL A 54 -1.63 -6.40 -1.13
N ARG A 55 -0.72 -6.96 -0.33
CA ARG A 55 0.05 -6.25 0.70
C ARG A 55 1.48 -6.17 0.23
N LEU A 56 2.04 -4.96 0.22
CA LEU A 56 3.32 -4.67 -0.40
C LEU A 56 4.25 -4.00 0.60
N VAL A 57 5.54 -4.27 0.49
CA VAL A 57 6.62 -3.57 1.19
C VAL A 57 7.38 -2.69 0.21
N ALA A 58 7.69 -1.47 0.64
CA ALA A 58 8.62 -0.58 -0.06
C ALA A 58 10.00 -0.72 0.58
N ARG A 59 11.01 -1.09 -0.22
CA ARG A 59 12.40 -1.25 0.22
C ARG A 59 13.29 -0.24 -0.47
N GLU A 60 14.09 0.49 0.30
CA GLU A 60 15.14 1.34 -0.25
C GLU A 60 16.15 0.48 -1.03
N ILE A 61 16.46 0.88 -2.27
CA ILE A 61 17.32 0.09 -3.15
C ILE A 61 18.73 -0.09 -2.57
N GLU A 62 19.27 0.96 -1.94
CA GLU A 62 20.67 0.97 -1.47
C GLU A 62 20.86 0.14 -0.20
N SER A 63 19.97 0.28 0.78
CA SER A 63 20.10 -0.40 2.08
C SER A 63 19.31 -1.70 2.19
N GLY A 64 18.32 -1.92 1.31
CA GLY A 64 17.36 -3.02 1.40
C GLY A 64 16.34 -2.87 2.53
N ARG A 65 16.46 -1.83 3.36
CA ARG A 65 15.58 -1.58 4.50
C ARG A 65 14.18 -1.25 4.05
N ILE A 66 13.21 -1.71 4.82
CA ILE A 66 11.79 -1.39 4.63
C ILE A 66 11.58 0.05 5.06
N THR A 67 11.07 0.86 4.14
CA THR A 67 10.72 2.26 4.38
C THR A 67 9.22 2.47 4.52
N GLY A 68 8.41 1.45 4.24
CA GLY A 68 6.96 1.51 4.42
C GLY A 68 6.22 0.31 3.83
N VAL A 69 4.91 0.34 3.98
CA VAL A 69 3.98 -0.64 3.43
C VAL A 69 2.93 0.04 2.56
N VAL A 70 2.44 -0.67 1.55
CA VAL A 70 1.33 -0.24 0.69
C VAL A 70 0.32 -1.38 0.63
N ASN A 71 -0.94 -1.09 0.94
CA ASN A 71 -2.01 -2.08 0.87
C ASN A 71 -2.95 -1.70 -0.26
N LEU A 72 -3.14 -2.62 -1.20
CA LEU A 72 -4.18 -2.54 -2.22
C LEU A 72 -5.29 -3.49 -1.80
N LEU A 73 -6.41 -2.93 -1.34
CA LEU A 73 -7.53 -3.68 -0.79
C LEU A 73 -8.74 -3.58 -1.73
N GLU A 74 -9.69 -4.51 -1.59
CA GLU A 74 -10.96 -4.54 -2.34
C GLU A 74 -10.77 -4.40 -3.86
N ILE A 75 -9.80 -5.12 -4.41
CA ILE A 75 -9.47 -5.07 -5.83
C ILE A 75 -10.61 -5.71 -6.62
N VAL A 76 -11.28 -4.90 -7.45
CA VAL A 76 -12.32 -5.36 -8.37
C VAL A 76 -11.70 -5.58 -9.76
N GLY A 77 -11.52 -6.85 -10.13
CA GLY A 77 -11.04 -7.26 -11.45
C GLY A 77 -12.16 -7.44 -12.50
N GLY A 78 -11.84 -8.11 -13.61
CA GLY A 78 -12.83 -8.45 -14.65
C GLY A 78 -13.15 -7.27 -15.57
N THR A 79 -14.43 -6.92 -15.73
CA THR A 79 -14.89 -5.81 -16.60
C THR A 79 -14.29 -4.44 -16.20
N PHE A 80 -13.85 -4.28 -14.95
CA PHE A 80 -13.15 -3.09 -14.48
C PHE A 80 -11.64 -3.12 -14.78
N SER A 81 -11.09 -4.25 -15.24
CA SER A 81 -9.70 -4.35 -15.70
C SER A 81 -9.60 -3.81 -17.13
N SER A 82 -9.14 -2.58 -17.26
CA SER A 82 -9.18 -1.81 -18.50
C SER A 82 -7.79 -1.49 -19.04
N PRO A 83 -7.05 -2.43 -19.66
CA PRO A 83 -5.69 -2.13 -20.13
C PRO A 83 -5.65 -1.11 -21.29
N ARG A 84 -6.76 -0.84 -22.01
CA ARG A 84 -6.90 0.11 -23.14
C ARG A 84 -8.36 0.52 -23.43
N TYR A 85 -9.17 0.88 -22.43
CA TYR A 85 -10.64 0.98 -22.62
C TYR A 85 -11.12 2.31 -23.26
N LEU A 86 -10.36 3.40 -23.17
CA LEU A 86 -10.81 4.72 -23.63
C LEU A 86 -9.94 5.26 -24.76
N LYS A 87 -10.59 5.81 -25.81
CA LYS A 87 -9.92 6.48 -26.93
C LYS A 87 -10.05 8.00 -26.75
N ILE A 88 -8.95 8.67 -26.41
CA ILE A 88 -8.90 10.11 -26.13
C ILE A 88 -7.97 10.75 -27.17
N PHE A 89 -8.45 11.78 -27.88
CA PHE A 89 -7.74 12.45 -28.99
C PHE A 89 -7.19 11.51 -30.07
N GLY A 90 -7.93 10.46 -30.41
CA GLY A 90 -7.54 9.51 -31.46
C GLY A 90 -6.59 8.40 -31.01
N GLU A 91 -6.03 8.50 -29.80
CA GLU A 91 -5.12 7.52 -29.23
C GLU A 91 -5.81 6.67 -28.17
N TRP A 92 -5.50 5.36 -28.14
CA TRP A 92 -5.94 4.49 -27.06
C TRP A 92 -5.12 4.80 -25.81
N ARG A 93 -5.81 5.19 -24.74
CA ARG A 93 -5.21 5.54 -23.45
C ARG A 93 -5.72 4.59 -22.38
N ASP A 94 -4.89 4.35 -21.38
CA ASP A 94 -5.36 3.81 -20.12
C ASP A 94 -6.18 4.88 -19.38
N HIS A 95 -7.03 4.47 -18.46
CA HIS A 95 -7.77 5.38 -17.59
C HIS A 95 -6.84 5.92 -16.49
N GLU A 96 -6.77 7.23 -16.30
CA GLU A 96 -6.20 7.81 -15.08
C GLU A 96 -7.29 7.95 -14.01
N ARG A 97 -6.98 7.50 -12.78
CA ARG A 97 -7.83 7.68 -11.59
C ARG A 97 -7.04 8.38 -10.48
N TRP A 98 -7.61 9.47 -9.99
CA TRP A 98 -7.21 10.20 -8.78
C TRP A 98 -8.48 10.47 -7.96
N ALA A 99 -8.45 10.30 -6.64
CA ALA A 99 -9.58 10.65 -5.77
C ALA A 99 -9.10 11.44 -4.55
N ARG A 100 -9.70 12.62 -4.36
CA ARG A 100 -9.65 13.47 -3.17
C ARG A 100 -10.79 13.10 -2.21
N LEU A 101 -10.56 13.20 -0.91
CA LEU A 101 -11.57 13.10 0.16
C LEU A 101 -12.20 14.48 0.42
N SER A 102 -13.37 14.52 1.10
CA SER A 102 -14.07 15.77 1.45
C SER A 102 -13.25 16.72 2.33
N ASP A 103 -12.23 16.18 3.00
CA ASP A 103 -11.48 16.86 4.03
C ASP A 103 -10.08 17.28 3.55
N ASP A 104 -9.79 17.12 2.26
CA ASP A 104 -8.48 17.49 1.73
C ASP A 104 -8.27 19.02 1.79
N PRO A 105 -7.09 19.48 2.25
CA PRO A 105 -6.75 20.92 2.28
C PRO A 105 -6.67 21.49 0.86
N PRO A 106 -6.89 22.80 0.61
CA PRO A 106 -6.75 23.36 -0.72
C PRO A 106 -5.33 23.14 -1.26
N ALA A 107 -5.23 22.93 -2.59
CA ALA A 107 -3.93 22.80 -3.25
C ALA A 107 -3.11 24.10 -3.08
N PRO A 108 -1.75 24.03 -3.07
CA PRO A 108 -0.88 25.18 -2.85
C PRO A 108 -1.08 26.31 -3.86
#